data_AF-A0A356JXR2-F1
#
_entry.id   AF-A0A356JXR2-F1
#
_cell.length_a   1.000
_cell.length_b   1.000
_cell.length_c   1.000
_cell.angle_alpha   90.00
_cell.angle_beta   90.00
_cell.angle_gamma   90.00
#
_symmetry.space_group_name_H-M   'P 1'
#
loop_
_entity.id
_entity.type
_entity.pdbx_description
1 polymer ?
#
loop_
_entity_poly.entity_id
_entity_poly.type
_entity_poly.pdbx_seq_one_letter_code
_entity_poly.pdbx_strand_id
1 'polypeptide(L)'
;MDKPEIDKDGNGLLFSGNAKVTECKQIHSNVFLLETELELERKTQVSPLPGQFYLIKSARSNVQFGRPISVYHAERKSDTILRVQFLILQKGEGTVELCHLFKNDLVELSGPLGNSFEKAEGKLCICGGGIGVAPVANFASSLSPKSYDFYASFKSGSYGLENVDPEKLVITTDDGSVGIHGMVTAALTSDTIKNEGYSAIYACGPAPMLAYIQKIAKEAGVKCFLSIEKKMLCGAGACLGCTVHTKEGNRRVCKDGPVFNAEILEFEKPVCAKKNPLPQDIEPNLTVEIAGIKFKNPVIAASGTFGFGQNYRGFFNVSKLGGISSKGLTLDPKKGNSGERVIEVSSGDINSIGLENPGVPHFIQNELPEMLKLDTVSIANLAGHDLDSYVKGAELLEKTSVP
;
A
#
# COMPACT_ATOMS: atom_id res chain seq x y z
N MET A 1 -24.43 -1.40 12.99
CA MET A 1 -23.16 -0.79 13.42
C MET A 1 -22.37 -1.82 14.19
N ASP A 2 -21.07 -1.92 13.96
CA ASP A 2 -20.23 -2.88 14.68
C ASP A 2 -20.23 -2.56 16.17
N LYS A 3 -20.23 -3.59 17.02
CA LYS A 3 -20.10 -3.39 18.46
C LYS A 3 -18.66 -2.99 18.79
N PRO A 4 -18.45 -2.04 19.71
CA PRO A 4 -17.12 -1.71 20.18
C PRO A 4 -16.51 -2.89 20.94
N GLU A 5 -15.21 -3.10 20.80
CA GLU A 5 -14.44 -4.12 21.52
C GLU A 5 -13.97 -3.55 22.85
N ILE A 6 -14.89 -3.55 23.83
CA ILE A 6 -14.71 -2.96 25.15
C ILE A 6 -14.98 -3.98 26.26
N ASP A 7 -14.32 -3.79 27.40
CA ASP A 7 -14.63 -4.54 28.62
C ASP A 7 -15.91 -4.03 29.31
N LYS A 8 -16.29 -4.68 30.41
CA LYS A 8 -17.47 -4.34 31.22
C LYS A 8 -17.46 -2.90 31.77
N ASP A 9 -16.28 -2.29 31.86
CA ASP A 9 -16.06 -0.95 32.41
C ASP A 9 -15.95 0.11 31.29
N GLY A 10 -16.12 -0.31 30.03
CA GLY A 10 -16.11 0.56 28.85
C GLY A 10 -14.73 0.83 28.27
N ASN A 11 -13.68 0.16 28.75
CA ASN A 11 -12.32 0.37 28.25
C ASN A 11 -12.04 -0.50 27.02
N GLY A 12 -11.26 0.03 26.07
CA GLY A 12 -10.85 -0.72 24.88
C GLY A 12 -10.03 -1.97 25.21
N LEU A 13 -10.38 -3.09 24.57
CA LEU A 13 -9.69 -4.38 24.68
C LEU A 13 -8.42 -4.45 23.81
N LEU A 14 -8.31 -3.59 22.80
CA LEU A 14 -7.19 -3.57 21.88
C LEU A 14 -6.06 -2.70 22.43
N PHE A 15 -4.83 -3.02 22.05
CA PHE A 15 -3.66 -2.19 22.28
C PHE A 15 -3.54 -1.12 21.20
N SER A 16 -3.27 0.12 21.60
CA SER A 16 -2.91 1.20 20.70
C SER A 16 -1.88 2.08 21.37
N GLY A 17 -0.62 2.01 20.94
CA GLY A 17 0.45 2.77 21.56
C GLY A 17 1.83 2.37 21.07
N ASN A 18 2.84 2.84 21.79
CA ASN A 18 4.24 2.52 21.51
C ASN A 18 4.64 1.20 22.15
N ALA A 19 5.34 0.37 21.37
CA ALA A 19 6.01 -0.84 21.81
C ALA A 19 7.52 -0.68 21.62
N LYS A 20 8.31 -1.43 22.38
CA LYS A 20 9.77 -1.44 22.27
C LYS A 20 10.20 -2.56 21.34
N VAL A 21 11.11 -2.26 20.42
CA VAL A 21 11.76 -3.29 19.60
C VAL A 21 12.77 -4.05 20.47
N THR A 22 12.60 -5.37 20.57
CA THR A 22 13.56 -6.24 21.28
C THR A 22 14.60 -6.82 20.33
N GLU A 23 14.19 -7.13 19.10
CA GLU A 23 15.05 -7.64 18.03
C GLU A 23 14.51 -7.23 16.66
N CYS A 24 15.41 -6.86 15.74
CA CYS A 24 15.12 -6.76 14.31
C CYS A 24 16.25 -7.44 13.55
N LYS A 25 15.93 -8.49 12.80
CA LYS A 25 16.93 -9.34 12.15
C LYS A 25 16.51 -9.72 10.74
N GLN A 26 17.40 -9.55 9.78
CA GLN A 26 17.24 -10.09 8.44
C GLN A 26 17.33 -11.63 8.49
N ILE A 27 16.26 -12.31 8.08
CA ILE A 27 16.21 -13.79 8.10
C ILE A 27 16.39 -14.40 6.71
N HIS A 28 16.01 -13.68 5.64
CA HIS A 28 16.18 -14.15 4.28
C HIS A 28 16.06 -13.03 3.26
N SER A 29 17.10 -12.75 2.45
CA SER A 29 17.08 -11.72 1.41
C SER A 29 16.40 -10.42 1.88
N ASN A 30 15.21 -10.07 1.40
CA ASN A 30 14.48 -8.88 1.83
C ASN A 30 13.38 -9.13 2.89
N VAL A 31 13.51 -10.20 3.68
CA VAL A 31 12.58 -10.57 4.76
C VAL A 31 13.26 -10.44 6.12
N PHE A 32 12.59 -9.77 7.04
CA PHE A 32 13.06 -9.47 8.39
C PHE A 32 12.10 -9.99 9.44
N LEU A 33 12.63 -10.53 10.52
CA LEU A 33 11.92 -10.76 11.76
C LEU A 33 11.99 -9.48 12.60
N LEU A 34 10.84 -8.95 12.99
CA LEU A 34 10.71 -7.85 13.94
C LEU A 34 10.04 -8.40 15.21
N GLU A 35 10.75 -8.37 16.33
CA GLU A 35 10.21 -8.72 17.65
C GLU A 35 9.98 -7.44 18.46
N THR A 36 8.82 -7.38 19.09
CA THR A 36 8.36 -6.25 19.89
C THR A 36 7.88 -6.71 21.26
N GLU A 37 8.04 -5.84 22.25
CA GLU A 37 7.47 -6.01 23.58
C GLU A 37 6.50 -4.85 23.85
N LEU A 38 5.26 -5.22 24.12
CA LEU A 38 4.14 -4.32 24.41
C LEU A 38 3.91 -4.32 25.93
N GLU A 39 3.76 -3.12 26.49
CA GLU A 39 3.29 -2.92 27.86
C GLU A 39 1.80 -2.55 27.81
N LEU A 40 0.95 -3.52 28.11
CA LEU A 40 -0.49 -3.39 28.17
C LEU A 40 -0.89 -2.54 29.38
N GLU A 41 -1.79 -1.59 29.16
CA GLU A 41 -2.38 -0.72 30.18
C GLU A 41 -3.24 -1.50 31.18
N ARG A 42 -3.86 -2.59 30.73
CA ARG A 42 -4.84 -3.36 31.51
C ARG A 42 -4.72 -4.86 31.24
N LYS A 43 -5.04 -5.66 32.26
CA LYS A 43 -5.13 -7.12 32.15
C LYS A 43 -6.21 -7.58 31.17
N THR A 44 -7.25 -6.78 30.99
CA THR A 44 -8.36 -7.05 30.07
C THR A 44 -7.96 -6.92 28.60
N GLN A 45 -6.81 -6.32 28.27
CA GLN A 45 -6.34 -6.23 26.90
C GLN A 45 -5.94 -7.61 26.36
N VAL A 46 -6.42 -7.92 25.16
CA VAL A 46 -6.35 -9.26 24.59
C VAL A 46 -5.01 -9.53 23.90
N SER A 47 -4.59 -10.80 23.92
CA SER A 47 -3.50 -11.29 23.08
C SER A 47 -4.03 -11.57 21.66
N PRO A 48 -3.21 -11.40 20.61
CA PRO A 48 -3.59 -11.76 19.26
C PRO A 48 -3.89 -13.25 19.13
N LEU A 49 -4.97 -13.57 18.42
CA LEU A 49 -5.29 -14.92 17.97
C LEU A 49 -4.66 -15.19 16.59
N PRO A 50 -4.41 -16.46 16.22
CA PRO A 50 -3.85 -16.78 14.92
C PRO A 50 -4.73 -16.29 13.76
N GLY A 51 -4.13 -15.58 12.81
CA GLY A 51 -4.83 -14.93 11.70
C GLY A 51 -5.05 -13.42 11.88
N GLN A 52 -4.90 -12.91 13.11
CA GLN A 52 -4.95 -11.47 13.37
C GLN A 52 -3.63 -10.76 13.00
N PHE A 53 -3.73 -9.44 12.88
CA PHE A 53 -2.63 -8.58 12.46
C PHE A 53 -2.60 -7.29 13.30
N TYR A 54 -1.52 -6.52 13.17
CA TYR A 54 -1.44 -5.17 13.72
C TYR A 54 -1.23 -4.16 12.60
N LEU A 55 -1.70 -2.93 12.78
CA LEU A 55 -1.18 -1.79 12.05
C LEU A 55 0.13 -1.35 12.71
N ILE A 56 1.23 -1.35 11.95
CA ILE A 56 2.57 -1.09 12.47
C ILE A 56 3.22 0.10 11.76
N LYS A 57 3.81 1.01 12.53
CA LYS A 57 4.58 2.15 12.00
C LYS A 57 5.76 2.44 12.93
N SER A 58 6.90 2.84 12.39
CA SER A 58 7.98 3.36 13.24
C SER A 58 7.52 4.66 13.91
N ALA A 59 7.79 4.84 15.20
CA ALA A 59 7.37 6.04 15.95
C ALA A 59 8.02 7.33 15.40
N ARG A 60 9.13 7.22 14.66
CA ARG A 60 9.82 8.34 13.99
C ARG A 60 9.43 8.53 12.52
N SER A 61 8.46 7.78 12.03
CA SER A 61 8.15 7.77 10.61
C SER A 61 7.23 8.93 10.17
N ASN A 62 7.54 9.48 8.99
CA ASN A 62 6.76 10.51 8.30
C ASN A 62 5.61 9.94 7.45
N VAL A 63 5.47 8.62 7.38
CA VAL A 63 4.35 8.00 6.67
C VAL A 63 3.05 8.17 7.44
N GLN A 64 1.95 8.33 6.72
CA GLN A 64 0.67 8.65 7.35
C GLN A 64 -0.04 7.43 7.94
N PHE A 65 0.10 6.25 7.32
CA PHE A 65 -0.68 5.06 7.68
C PHE A 65 0.21 3.91 8.16
N GLY A 66 -0.29 3.20 9.17
CA GLY A 66 0.29 1.95 9.66
C GLY A 66 0.17 0.81 8.63
N ARG A 67 1.06 -0.17 8.75
CA ARG A 67 1.20 -1.27 7.78
C ARG A 67 0.48 -2.46 8.39
N PRO A 68 -0.52 -3.04 7.71
CA PRO A 68 -1.17 -4.25 8.22
C PRO A 68 -0.20 -5.41 8.09
N ILE A 69 0.38 -5.84 9.22
CA ILE A 69 1.33 -6.95 9.27
C ILE A 69 0.79 -8.03 10.18
N SER A 70 0.61 -9.23 9.61
CA SER A 70 0.14 -10.42 10.31
C SER A 70 1.08 -10.82 11.44
N VAL A 71 0.50 -11.28 12.56
CA VAL A 71 1.29 -11.79 13.68
C VAL A 71 1.93 -13.12 13.29
N TYR A 72 3.25 -13.22 13.41
CA TYR A 72 4.00 -14.46 13.18
C TYR A 72 4.01 -15.35 14.43
N HIS A 73 4.20 -14.74 15.60
CA HIS A 73 4.12 -15.41 16.88
C HIS A 73 3.79 -14.38 17.97
N ALA A 74 3.12 -14.82 19.03
CA ALA A 74 2.86 -13.97 20.18
C ALA A 74 2.85 -14.78 21.47
N GLU A 75 3.38 -14.18 22.53
CA GLU A 75 3.50 -14.81 23.83
C GLU A 75 3.24 -13.77 24.93
N ARG A 76 2.25 -14.05 25.79
CA ARG A 76 1.96 -13.21 26.96
C ARG A 76 2.89 -13.60 28.10
N LYS A 77 3.88 -12.75 28.39
CA LYS A 77 4.91 -12.99 29.42
C LYS A 77 4.42 -12.69 30.83
N SER A 78 3.50 -11.74 30.98
CA SER A 78 2.88 -11.41 32.26
C SER A 78 1.46 -10.83 32.06
N ASP A 79 0.84 -10.38 33.14
CA ASP A 79 -0.45 -9.71 33.11
C ASP A 79 -0.46 -8.41 32.28
N THR A 80 0.70 -7.81 32.05
CA THR A 80 0.85 -6.56 31.30
C THR A 80 1.89 -6.63 30.19
N ILE A 81 2.73 -7.67 30.11
CA ILE A 81 3.77 -7.78 29.08
C ILE A 81 3.37 -8.79 28.02
N LEU A 82 3.28 -8.33 26.76
CA LEU A 82 3.00 -9.14 25.59
C LEU A 82 4.14 -9.01 24.59
N ARG A 83 4.72 -10.15 24.19
CA ARG A 83 5.70 -10.21 23.10
C ARG A 83 5.00 -10.55 21.80
N VAL A 84 5.28 -9.80 20.75
CA VAL A 84 4.72 -10.05 19.41
C VAL A 84 5.83 -9.99 18.37
N GLN A 85 5.87 -11.02 17.52
CA GLN A 85 6.80 -11.17 16.41
C GLN A 85 6.06 -11.02 15.08
N PHE A 86 6.74 -10.38 14.12
CA PHE A 86 6.25 -10.13 12.78
C PHE A 86 7.31 -10.53 11.75
N LEU A 87 6.88 -11.08 10.60
CA LEU A 87 7.73 -11.19 9.43
C LEU A 87 7.39 -10.05 8.46
N ILE A 88 8.41 -9.26 8.11
CA ILE A 88 8.26 -8.07 7.28
C ILE A 88 9.02 -8.29 5.97
N LEU A 89 8.28 -8.22 4.86
CA LEU A 89 8.86 -8.14 3.52
C LEU A 89 9.18 -6.68 3.19
N GLN A 90 10.46 -6.35 3.06
CA GLN A 90 10.92 -5.03 2.66
C GLN A 90 10.56 -4.74 1.19
N LYS A 91 9.63 -3.80 0.97
CA LYS A 91 9.09 -3.47 -0.36
C LYS A 91 8.86 -1.98 -0.63
N GLY A 92 8.51 -1.20 0.39
CA GLY A 92 8.30 0.24 0.28
C GLY A 92 8.81 0.98 1.51
N GLU A 93 8.80 2.32 1.46
CA GLU A 93 9.37 3.22 2.49
C GLU A 93 9.03 2.78 3.92
N GLY A 94 7.77 2.45 4.17
CA GLY A 94 7.34 1.95 5.46
C GLY A 94 7.95 0.68 5.99
N THR A 95 7.96 -0.34 5.14
CA THR A 95 8.60 -1.60 5.48
C THR A 95 10.10 -1.42 5.56
N VAL A 96 10.70 -0.50 4.78
CA VAL A 96 12.12 -0.16 4.88
C VAL A 96 12.41 0.44 6.26
N GLU A 97 11.64 1.42 6.72
CA GLU A 97 11.80 1.99 8.07
C GLU A 97 11.73 0.91 9.16
N LEU A 98 10.73 0.01 9.09
CA LEU A 98 10.55 -1.06 10.07
C LEU A 98 11.72 -2.06 10.08
N CYS A 99 12.24 -2.43 8.91
CA CYS A 99 13.37 -3.35 8.77
C CYS A 99 14.71 -2.77 9.26
N HIS A 100 14.80 -1.45 9.49
CA HIS A 100 15.99 -0.76 9.99
C HIS A 100 15.82 -0.20 11.41
N LEU A 101 14.85 -0.72 12.17
CA LEU A 101 14.73 -0.44 13.60
C LEU A 101 15.81 -1.18 14.39
N PHE A 102 16.28 -0.54 15.45
CA PHE A 102 17.24 -1.13 16.38
C PHE A 102 16.58 -1.50 17.70
N LYS A 103 17.26 -2.34 18.48
CA LYS A 103 16.82 -2.65 19.84
C LYS A 103 16.60 -1.37 20.64
N ASN A 104 15.48 -1.32 21.36
CA ASN A 104 14.95 -0.17 22.11
C ASN A 104 14.34 0.96 21.27
N ASP A 105 14.35 0.89 19.93
CA ASP A 105 13.53 1.81 19.13
C ASP A 105 12.05 1.63 19.48
N LEU A 106 11.28 2.70 19.30
CA LEU A 106 9.83 2.68 19.48
C LEU A 106 9.12 2.41 18.15
N VAL A 107 8.11 1.56 18.22
CA VAL A 107 7.20 1.23 17.12
C VAL A 107 5.76 1.42 17.59
N GLU A 108 4.96 2.12 16.80
CA GLU A 108 3.53 2.28 17.03
C GLU A 108 2.80 1.04 16.55
N LEU A 109 2.00 0.45 17.44
CA LEU A 109 1.17 -0.71 17.16
C LEU A 109 -0.29 -0.40 17.49
N SER A 110 -1.20 -0.76 16.59
CA SER A 110 -2.64 -0.78 16.84
C SER A 110 -3.21 -2.16 16.50
N GLY A 111 -3.77 -2.83 17.51
CA GLY A 111 -4.36 -4.15 17.37
C GLY A 111 -4.43 -4.94 18.70
N PRO A 112 -4.70 -6.25 18.65
CA PRO A 112 -4.84 -7.04 17.43
C PRO A 112 -6.09 -6.67 16.63
N LEU A 113 -6.02 -6.81 15.31
CA LEU A 113 -7.10 -6.48 14.38
C LEU A 113 -7.51 -7.70 13.54
N GLY A 114 -8.75 -7.67 13.06
CA GLY A 114 -9.32 -8.74 12.25
C GLY A 114 -9.81 -9.94 13.06
N ASN A 115 -10.28 -10.95 12.34
CA ASN A 115 -10.70 -12.24 12.86
C ASN A 115 -9.55 -13.26 12.86
N SER A 116 -9.84 -14.47 13.32
CA SER A 116 -8.88 -15.56 13.45
C SER A 116 -9.24 -16.76 12.58
N PHE A 117 -8.30 -17.68 12.44
CA PHE A 117 -8.57 -18.99 11.85
C PHE A 117 -9.43 -19.84 12.81
N GLU A 118 -10.57 -20.32 12.32
CA GLU A 118 -11.40 -21.28 13.04
C GLU A 118 -10.85 -22.69 12.85
N LYS A 119 -10.52 -23.37 13.95
CA LYS A 119 -9.98 -24.74 13.90
C LYS A 119 -11.07 -25.75 13.57
N ALA A 120 -10.92 -26.44 12.44
CA ALA A 120 -11.69 -27.63 12.09
C ALA A 120 -11.17 -28.90 12.78
N GLU A 121 -12.04 -29.90 12.92
CA GLU A 121 -11.68 -31.23 13.39
C GLU A 121 -11.10 -32.08 12.24
N GLY A 122 -10.23 -33.04 12.55
CA GLY A 122 -9.61 -33.95 11.57
C GLY A 122 -8.22 -33.50 11.08
N LYS A 123 -7.70 -34.17 10.04
CA LYS A 123 -6.39 -33.89 9.44
C LYS A 123 -6.44 -32.59 8.64
N LEU A 124 -5.56 -31.63 8.96
CA LEU A 124 -5.57 -30.29 8.36
C LEU A 124 -4.45 -30.13 7.32
N CYS A 125 -4.72 -29.36 6.28
CA CYS A 125 -3.71 -28.90 5.32
C CYS A 125 -3.49 -27.39 5.47
N ILE A 126 -2.26 -26.99 5.76
CA ILE A 126 -1.89 -25.58 5.92
C ILE A 126 -0.95 -25.20 4.77
N CYS A 127 -1.20 -24.06 4.13
CA CYS A 127 -0.46 -23.64 2.95
C CYS A 127 -0.03 -22.16 3.01
N GLY A 128 1.27 -21.91 2.97
CA GLY A 128 1.85 -20.56 3.02
C GLY A 128 2.61 -20.20 1.75
N GLY A 129 2.37 -19.01 1.20
CA GLY A 129 3.07 -18.48 0.02
C GLY A 129 3.88 -17.24 0.31
N GLY A 130 5.21 -17.30 0.16
CA GLY A 130 6.11 -16.19 0.45
C GLY A 130 5.91 -15.66 1.86
N ILE A 131 5.72 -14.34 2.01
CA ILE A 131 5.47 -13.71 3.32
C ILE A 131 4.14 -14.14 3.96
N GLY A 132 3.20 -14.66 3.16
CA GLY A 132 1.95 -15.24 3.64
C GLY A 132 2.15 -16.48 4.52
N VAL A 133 3.37 -17.03 4.60
CA VAL A 133 3.70 -18.08 5.57
C VAL A 133 3.50 -17.63 7.02
N ALA A 134 3.68 -16.33 7.33
CA ALA A 134 3.65 -15.83 8.70
C ALA A 134 2.33 -16.11 9.46
N PRO A 135 1.15 -15.70 8.95
CA PRO A 135 -0.12 -15.96 9.65
C PRO A 135 -0.47 -17.44 9.75
N VAL A 136 -0.13 -18.25 8.74
CA VAL A 136 -0.45 -19.69 8.75
C VAL A 136 0.53 -20.51 9.58
N ALA A 137 1.79 -20.07 9.71
CA ALA A 137 2.75 -20.62 10.66
C ALA A 137 2.34 -20.31 12.11
N ASN A 138 1.82 -19.11 12.37
CA ASN A 138 1.21 -18.78 13.66
C ASN A 138 0.05 -19.74 13.99
N PHE A 139 -0.86 -19.94 13.04
CA PHE A 139 -1.95 -20.92 13.20
C PHE A 139 -1.43 -22.33 13.45
N ALA A 140 -0.47 -22.79 12.65
CA ALA A 140 0.17 -24.08 12.81
C ALA A 140 0.82 -24.28 14.19
N SER A 141 1.43 -23.23 14.75
CA SER A 141 2.04 -23.25 16.09
C SER A 141 1.02 -23.37 17.23
N SER A 142 -0.25 -23.03 16.98
CA SER A 142 -1.35 -23.21 17.94
C SER A 142 -1.96 -24.62 17.93
N LEU A 143 -1.56 -25.46 16.98
CA LEU A 143 -2.05 -26.83 16.83
C LEU A 143 -1.13 -27.82 17.53
N SER A 144 -1.66 -29.00 17.82
CA SER A 144 -0.85 -30.09 18.38
C SER A 144 0.23 -30.52 17.37
N PRO A 145 1.45 -30.85 17.82
CA PRO A 145 2.49 -31.45 16.98
C PRO A 145 1.94 -32.58 16.13
N LYS A 146 2.37 -32.65 14.87
CA LYS A 146 2.02 -33.72 13.91
C LYS A 146 0.51 -33.88 13.62
N SER A 147 -0.33 -32.87 13.93
CA SER A 147 -1.78 -32.93 13.64
C SER A 147 -2.18 -32.35 12.28
N TYR A 148 -1.22 -31.87 11.49
CA TYR A 148 -1.44 -31.21 10.22
C TYR A 148 -0.28 -31.44 9.25
N ASP A 149 -0.57 -31.26 7.96
CA ASP A 149 0.44 -31.16 6.91
C ASP A 149 0.65 -29.70 6.53
N PHE A 150 1.88 -29.34 6.18
CA PHE A 150 2.26 -27.97 5.86
C PHE A 150 2.94 -27.89 4.49
N TYR A 151 2.43 -27.02 3.63
CA TYR A 151 2.93 -26.75 2.28
C TYR A 151 3.43 -25.31 2.20
N ALA A 152 4.73 -25.10 2.03
CA ALA A 152 5.33 -23.77 1.95
C ALA A 152 5.89 -23.51 0.54
N SER A 153 5.42 -22.45 -0.11
CA SER A 153 5.85 -22.08 -1.47
C SER A 153 6.61 -20.76 -1.44
N PHE A 154 7.86 -20.75 -1.91
CA PHE A 154 8.70 -19.55 -1.98
C PHE A 154 9.22 -19.33 -3.40
N LYS A 155 9.77 -18.13 -3.67
CA LYS A 155 10.49 -17.88 -4.93
C LYS A 155 11.86 -18.54 -4.93
N SER A 156 12.55 -18.45 -3.80
CA SER A 156 13.90 -18.95 -3.54
C SER A 156 14.07 -19.12 -2.04
N GLY A 157 14.83 -20.12 -1.62
CA GLY A 157 15.07 -20.45 -0.21
C GLY A 157 13.79 -20.81 0.56
N SER A 158 13.89 -20.74 1.89
CA SER A 158 12.77 -20.95 2.81
C SER A 158 13.00 -20.16 4.09
N TYR A 159 11.93 -19.68 4.73
CA TYR A 159 11.99 -18.91 5.99
C TYR A 159 10.64 -18.99 6.73
N GLY A 160 10.63 -18.70 8.03
CA GLY A 160 9.39 -18.58 8.81
C GLY A 160 8.73 -19.93 9.11
N LEU A 161 9.54 -20.98 9.23
CA LEU A 161 9.12 -22.35 9.50
C LEU A 161 9.67 -22.89 10.83
N GLU A 162 10.27 -22.02 11.65
CA GLU A 162 10.97 -22.44 12.88
C GLU A 162 10.01 -22.94 13.96
N ASN A 163 8.76 -22.46 13.93
CA ASN A 163 7.73 -22.76 14.93
C ASN A 163 6.65 -23.74 14.41
N VAL A 164 6.88 -24.41 13.27
CA VAL A 164 5.94 -25.40 12.73
C VAL A 164 6.46 -26.83 12.95
N ASP A 165 5.57 -27.72 13.38
CA ASP A 165 5.86 -29.14 13.60
C ASP A 165 4.80 -30.03 12.92
N PRO A 166 4.77 -30.06 11.57
CA PRO A 166 3.80 -30.84 10.82
C PRO A 166 4.14 -32.33 10.79
N GLU A 167 3.13 -33.16 10.50
CA GLU A 167 3.33 -34.57 10.11
C GLU A 167 4.14 -34.64 8.81
N LYS A 168 3.74 -33.84 7.82
CA LYS A 168 4.43 -33.69 6.54
C LYS A 168 4.73 -32.22 6.25
N LEU A 169 6.00 -31.89 6.01
CA LEU A 169 6.43 -30.59 5.49
C LEU A 169 6.82 -30.72 4.02
N VAL A 170 6.15 -29.98 3.15
CA VAL A 170 6.49 -29.91 1.72
C VAL A 170 6.86 -28.47 1.36
N ILE A 171 8.07 -28.30 0.85
CA ILE A 171 8.56 -26.99 0.40
C ILE A 171 8.64 -27.02 -1.13
N THR A 172 8.15 -25.95 -1.78
CA THR A 172 8.31 -25.73 -3.21
C THR A 172 9.01 -24.39 -3.44
N THR A 173 9.97 -24.34 -4.37
CA THR A 173 10.59 -23.08 -4.78
C THR A 173 10.56 -22.88 -6.29
N ASP A 174 10.22 -21.67 -6.73
CA ASP A 174 10.16 -21.33 -8.16
C ASP A 174 11.48 -21.62 -8.90
N ASP A 175 12.62 -21.49 -8.21
CA ASP A 175 13.97 -21.70 -8.75
C ASP A 175 14.60 -23.07 -8.41
N GLY A 176 13.93 -23.90 -7.60
CA GLY A 176 14.42 -25.22 -7.18
C GLY A 176 15.55 -25.20 -6.13
N SER A 177 15.83 -24.04 -5.53
CA SER A 177 16.82 -23.91 -4.44
C SER A 177 16.53 -24.79 -3.22
N VAL A 178 15.26 -25.03 -2.86
CA VAL A 178 14.87 -25.90 -1.73
C VAL A 178 13.62 -26.70 -2.07
N GLY A 179 13.62 -28.00 -1.76
CA GLY A 179 12.45 -28.86 -1.94
C GLY A 179 12.13 -29.11 -3.41
N ILE A 180 10.84 -29.00 -3.77
CA ILE A 180 10.34 -29.30 -5.12
C ILE A 180 10.47 -28.06 -6.00
N HIS A 181 11.11 -28.19 -7.16
CA HIS A 181 11.17 -27.11 -8.15
C HIS A 181 9.79 -26.81 -8.75
N GLY A 182 9.33 -25.57 -8.59
CA GLY A 182 8.06 -25.06 -9.08
C GLY A 182 7.25 -24.34 -8.00
N MET A 183 6.05 -23.89 -8.37
CA MET A 183 5.08 -23.29 -7.45
C MET A 183 4.34 -24.37 -6.65
N VAL A 184 3.48 -23.96 -5.70
CA VAL A 184 2.59 -24.86 -4.94
C VAL A 184 1.83 -25.89 -5.79
N THR A 185 1.53 -25.56 -7.06
CA THR A 185 0.87 -26.45 -8.03
C THR A 185 1.64 -27.74 -8.31
N ALA A 186 2.97 -27.73 -8.11
CA ALA A 186 3.81 -28.91 -8.30
C ALA A 186 3.67 -29.92 -7.15
N ALA A 187 3.18 -29.51 -5.99
CA ALA A 187 3.09 -30.34 -4.78
C ALA A 187 1.65 -30.63 -4.34
N LEU A 188 0.74 -29.68 -4.53
CA LEU A 188 -0.62 -29.75 -4.00
C LEU A 188 -1.63 -29.68 -5.15
N THR A 189 -2.34 -30.79 -5.38
CA THR A 189 -3.40 -30.93 -6.39
C THR A 189 -4.70 -31.36 -5.72
N SER A 190 -5.82 -31.32 -6.47
CA SER A 190 -7.11 -31.81 -5.95
C SER A 190 -7.08 -33.31 -5.64
N ASP A 191 -6.33 -34.11 -6.40
CA ASP A 191 -6.12 -35.53 -6.10
C ASP A 191 -5.28 -35.74 -4.84
N THR A 192 -4.22 -34.94 -4.64
CA THR A 192 -3.43 -34.95 -3.40
C THR A 192 -4.32 -34.69 -2.19
N ILE A 193 -5.19 -33.69 -2.28
CA ILE A 193 -6.10 -33.33 -1.18
C ILE A 193 -7.07 -34.47 -0.85
N LYS A 194 -7.64 -35.12 -1.88
CA LYS A 194 -8.56 -36.25 -1.70
C LYS A 194 -7.86 -37.47 -1.10
N ASN A 195 -6.67 -37.80 -1.60
CA ASN A 195 -5.93 -38.98 -1.16
C ASN A 195 -5.45 -38.88 0.29
N GLU A 196 -5.05 -37.68 0.72
CA GLU A 196 -4.61 -37.42 2.09
C GLU A 196 -5.78 -37.27 3.08
N GLY A 197 -7.01 -37.11 2.59
CA GLY A 197 -8.21 -37.07 3.43
C GLY A 197 -8.32 -35.82 4.31
N TYR A 198 -7.89 -34.66 3.83
CA TYR A 198 -7.95 -33.41 4.61
C TYR A 198 -9.39 -32.97 4.88
N SER A 199 -9.67 -32.56 6.12
CA SER A 199 -10.98 -32.03 6.51
C SER A 199 -11.13 -30.53 6.23
N ALA A 200 -10.02 -29.78 6.29
CA ALA A 200 -9.98 -28.36 5.97
C ALA A 200 -8.60 -27.91 5.46
N ILE A 201 -8.62 -26.87 4.63
CA ILE A 201 -7.43 -26.21 4.08
C ILE A 201 -7.36 -24.77 4.58
N TYR A 202 -6.21 -24.36 5.11
CA TYR A 202 -5.94 -22.98 5.52
C TYR A 202 -4.82 -22.43 4.67
N ALA A 203 -5.03 -21.29 4.01
CA ALA A 203 -3.99 -20.72 3.17
C ALA A 203 -3.85 -19.19 3.30
N CYS A 204 -2.62 -18.72 3.12
CA CYS A 204 -2.30 -17.31 3.00
C CYS A 204 -1.13 -17.13 2.02
N GLY A 205 -1.21 -16.10 1.18
CA GLY A 205 -0.22 -15.86 0.13
C GLY A 205 -0.75 -14.95 -0.98
N PRO A 206 -0.02 -14.85 -2.10
CA PRO A 206 -0.42 -14.03 -3.23
C PRO A 206 -1.78 -14.44 -3.82
N ALA A 207 -2.56 -13.47 -4.30
CA ALA A 207 -3.90 -13.73 -4.86
C ALA A 207 -3.97 -14.86 -5.91
N PRO A 208 -3.01 -15.02 -6.86
CA PRO A 208 -3.02 -16.14 -7.79
C PRO A 208 -2.90 -17.52 -7.09
N MET A 209 -2.11 -17.59 -6.02
CA MET A 209 -1.98 -18.81 -5.22
C MET A 209 -3.29 -19.10 -4.49
N LEU A 210 -3.90 -18.10 -3.85
CA LEU A 210 -5.17 -18.28 -3.13
C LEU A 210 -6.31 -18.69 -4.08
N ALA A 211 -6.37 -18.13 -5.29
CA ALA A 211 -7.31 -18.54 -6.32
C ALA A 211 -7.11 -19.99 -6.77
N TYR A 212 -5.85 -20.45 -6.88
CA TYR A 212 -5.54 -21.85 -7.17
C TYR A 212 -5.98 -22.77 -6.03
N ILE A 213 -5.65 -22.43 -4.78
CA ILE A 213 -6.05 -23.20 -3.59
C ILE A 213 -7.59 -23.30 -3.49
N GLN A 214 -8.31 -22.17 -3.69
CA GLN A 214 -9.77 -22.16 -3.74
C GLN A 214 -10.31 -23.16 -4.78
N LYS A 215 -9.72 -23.18 -5.98
CA LYS A 215 -10.14 -24.06 -7.08
C LYS A 215 -9.96 -25.53 -6.69
N ILE A 216 -8.76 -25.94 -6.26
CA ILE A 216 -8.48 -27.35 -5.95
C ILE A 216 -9.24 -27.83 -4.71
N ALA A 217 -9.47 -26.95 -3.73
CA ALA A 217 -10.29 -27.27 -2.57
C ALA A 217 -11.74 -27.55 -2.96
N LYS A 218 -12.29 -26.74 -3.87
CA LYS A 218 -13.65 -26.94 -4.42
C LYS A 218 -13.76 -28.24 -5.22
N GLU A 219 -12.76 -28.56 -6.05
CA GLU A 219 -12.69 -29.83 -6.79
C GLU A 219 -12.56 -31.06 -5.87
N ALA A 220 -11.93 -30.87 -4.70
CA ALA A 220 -11.80 -31.88 -3.67
C ALA A 220 -13.02 -31.99 -2.74
N GLY A 221 -13.91 -30.99 -2.73
CA GLY A 221 -15.04 -30.92 -1.80
C GLY A 221 -14.62 -30.68 -0.36
N VAL A 222 -13.49 -30.00 -0.14
CA VAL A 222 -12.91 -29.75 1.19
C VAL A 222 -13.11 -28.29 1.59
N LYS A 223 -13.44 -28.05 2.87
CA LYS A 223 -13.59 -26.70 3.42
C LYS A 223 -12.29 -25.94 3.31
N CYS A 224 -12.35 -24.67 2.91
CA CYS A 224 -11.15 -23.87 2.70
C CYS A 224 -11.31 -22.48 3.32
N PHE A 225 -10.29 -22.05 4.06
CA PHE A 225 -10.20 -20.74 4.69
C PHE A 225 -8.97 -20.01 4.14
N LEU A 226 -9.18 -18.81 3.62
CA LEU A 226 -8.15 -18.00 2.99
C LEU A 226 -7.97 -16.70 3.77
N SER A 227 -6.74 -16.42 4.20
CA SER A 227 -6.38 -15.11 4.74
C SER A 227 -5.94 -14.20 3.60
N ILE A 228 -6.68 -13.10 3.42
CA ILE A 228 -6.50 -12.19 2.28
C ILE A 228 -5.91 -10.85 2.71
N GLU A 229 -5.13 -10.25 1.81
CA GLU A 229 -4.51 -8.94 2.02
C GLU A 229 -5.22 -7.85 1.20
N LYS A 230 -5.37 -6.67 1.82
CA LYS A 230 -5.77 -5.43 1.15
C LYS A 230 -5.04 -4.24 1.76
N LYS A 231 -5.01 -3.12 1.03
CA LYS A 231 -4.58 -1.84 1.59
C LYS A 231 -5.54 -1.42 2.69
N MET A 232 -5.01 -0.89 3.79
CA MET A 232 -5.80 -0.48 4.97
C MET A 232 -5.40 0.93 5.40
N LEU A 233 -6.37 1.70 5.89
CA LEU A 233 -6.14 2.99 6.57
C LEU A 233 -6.39 2.83 8.07
N CYS A 234 -7.67 2.77 8.48
CA CYS A 234 -8.03 2.78 9.90
C CYS A 234 -7.83 1.43 10.62
N GLY A 235 -7.87 0.30 9.89
CA GLY A 235 -7.83 -1.04 10.51
C GLY A 235 -9.06 -1.43 11.37
N ALA A 236 -9.90 -0.47 11.75
CA ALA A 236 -11.05 -0.66 12.64
C ALA A 236 -12.42 -0.87 11.92
N GLY A 237 -12.44 -1.01 10.60
CA GLY A 237 -13.69 -1.22 9.83
C GLY A 237 -14.51 0.05 9.53
N ALA A 238 -14.07 1.23 9.98
CA ALA A 238 -14.80 2.49 9.83
C ALA A 238 -14.69 3.13 8.43
N CYS A 239 -13.48 3.20 7.86
CA CYS A 239 -13.24 3.93 6.60
C CYS A 239 -13.69 3.18 5.34
N LEU A 240 -14.02 1.89 5.44
CA LEU A 240 -14.37 1.00 4.32
C LEU A 240 -13.29 0.84 3.23
N GLY A 241 -12.08 1.38 3.40
CA GLY A 241 -11.02 1.33 2.37
C GLY A 241 -10.46 -0.07 2.07
N CYS A 242 -10.59 -1.01 3.00
CA CYS A 242 -10.13 -2.40 2.85
C CYS A 242 -11.23 -3.34 2.30
N THR A 243 -12.16 -2.82 1.50
CA THR A 243 -13.30 -3.59 1.00
C THR A 243 -12.87 -4.68 0.00
N VAL A 244 -13.51 -5.84 0.11
CA VAL A 244 -13.47 -6.95 -0.83
C VAL A 244 -14.89 -7.27 -1.30
N HIS A 245 -15.02 -7.56 -2.60
CA HIS A 245 -16.26 -8.05 -3.18
C HIS A 245 -16.36 -9.56 -2.93
N THR A 246 -17.50 -9.97 -2.41
CA THR A 246 -17.82 -11.38 -2.11
C THR A 246 -19.21 -11.68 -2.67
N LYS A 247 -19.56 -12.97 -2.79
CA LYS A 247 -20.90 -13.39 -3.21
C LYS A 247 -22.03 -12.93 -2.30
N GLU A 248 -21.71 -12.58 -1.06
CA GLU A 248 -22.65 -12.07 -0.06
C GLU A 248 -22.65 -10.53 0.02
N GLY A 249 -21.98 -9.86 -0.93
CA GLY A 249 -21.79 -8.42 -0.96
C GLY A 249 -20.43 -7.97 -0.45
N ASN A 250 -20.29 -6.68 -0.17
CA ASN A 250 -19.02 -6.09 0.25
C ASN A 250 -18.67 -6.47 1.70
N ARG A 251 -17.45 -6.94 1.91
CA ARG A 251 -16.89 -7.23 3.24
C ARG A 251 -15.60 -6.43 3.46
N ARG A 252 -15.24 -6.16 4.70
CA ARG A 252 -14.06 -5.37 5.10
C ARG A 252 -13.00 -6.29 5.66
N VAL A 253 -11.83 -6.35 5.03
CA VAL A 253 -10.76 -7.27 5.43
C VAL A 253 -10.30 -7.04 6.87
N CYS A 254 -10.27 -5.79 7.36
CA CYS A 254 -9.80 -5.52 8.72
C CYS A 254 -10.79 -5.84 9.85
N LYS A 255 -12.07 -6.07 9.53
CA LYS A 255 -13.13 -6.27 10.55
C LYS A 255 -13.93 -7.55 10.34
N ASP A 256 -14.32 -7.82 9.10
CA ASP A 256 -15.03 -9.04 8.71
C ASP A 256 -14.05 -10.18 8.35
N GLY A 257 -12.77 -9.83 8.08
CA GLY A 257 -11.65 -10.74 7.82
C GLY A 257 -10.48 -10.52 8.78
N PRO A 258 -9.23 -10.88 8.42
CA PRO A 258 -8.75 -11.18 7.07
C PRO A 258 -9.01 -12.62 6.60
N VAL A 259 -9.42 -13.51 7.51
CA VAL A 259 -9.71 -14.90 7.19
C VAL A 259 -11.15 -15.03 6.71
N PHE A 260 -11.36 -15.59 5.52
CA PHE A 260 -12.68 -15.82 4.95
C PHE A 260 -12.83 -17.27 4.50
N ASN A 261 -14.07 -17.77 4.52
CA ASN A 261 -14.40 -18.98 3.79
C ASN A 261 -14.13 -18.74 2.29
N ALA A 262 -13.39 -19.64 1.66
CA ALA A 262 -13.04 -19.53 0.25
C ALA A 262 -14.29 -19.48 -0.64
N GLU A 263 -15.42 -20.09 -0.25
CA GLU A 263 -16.63 -20.13 -1.08
C GLU A 263 -17.24 -18.77 -1.39
N ILE A 264 -17.09 -17.80 -0.47
CA ILE A 264 -17.67 -16.46 -0.65
C ILE A 264 -16.76 -15.52 -1.44
N LEU A 265 -15.46 -15.84 -1.53
CA LEU A 265 -14.47 -14.99 -2.16
C LEU A 265 -14.52 -15.05 -3.69
N GLU A 266 -14.36 -13.88 -4.32
CA GLU A 266 -14.25 -13.75 -5.77
C GLU A 266 -12.87 -13.18 -6.12
N PHE A 267 -12.07 -13.98 -6.83
CA PHE A 267 -10.80 -13.53 -7.37
C PHE A 267 -11.01 -13.02 -8.78
N GLU A 268 -10.91 -11.70 -8.96
CA GLU A 268 -10.88 -11.11 -10.29
C GLU A 268 -9.66 -11.63 -11.05
N LYS A 269 -9.89 -12.13 -12.27
CA LYS A 269 -8.76 -12.37 -13.18
C LYS A 269 -8.10 -11.03 -13.45
N PRO A 270 -6.79 -10.86 -13.20
CA PRO A 270 -6.11 -9.62 -13.52
C PRO A 270 -6.29 -9.35 -15.02
N VAL A 271 -7.00 -8.28 -15.35
CA VAL A 271 -7.12 -7.79 -16.72
C VAL A 271 -5.80 -7.10 -17.05
N CYS A 272 -4.77 -7.90 -17.31
CA CYS A 272 -3.61 -7.39 -18.02
C CYS A 272 -4.07 -7.12 -19.46
N ALA A 273 -4.51 -5.90 -19.72
CA ALA A 273 -4.50 -5.38 -21.08
C ALA A 273 -3.04 -5.48 -21.55
N LYS A 274 -2.72 -6.55 -22.29
CA LYS A 274 -1.41 -6.73 -22.91
C LYS A 274 -1.23 -5.60 -23.92
N LYS A 275 -0.73 -4.46 -23.47
CA LYS A 275 -0.15 -3.47 -24.37
C LYS A 275 1.21 -4.03 -24.75
N ASN A 276 1.33 -4.49 -26.00
CA ASN A 276 2.64 -4.82 -26.53
C ASN A 276 3.46 -3.52 -26.51
N PRO A 277 4.66 -3.50 -25.90
CA PRO A 277 5.53 -2.35 -25.99
C PRO A 277 5.83 -2.06 -27.47
N LEU A 278 6.04 -0.78 -27.80
CA LEU A 278 6.52 -0.41 -29.13
C LEU A 278 7.90 -1.06 -29.37
N PRO A 279 8.20 -1.45 -30.62
CA PRO A 279 9.56 -1.83 -31.00
C PRO A 279 10.59 -0.77 -30.58
N GLN A 280 11.81 -1.19 -30.19
CA GLN A 280 12.85 -0.31 -29.63
C GLN A 280 13.30 0.81 -30.59
N ASP A 281 13.07 0.63 -31.89
CA ASP A 281 13.42 1.52 -32.99
C ASP A 281 12.32 2.53 -33.33
N ILE A 282 11.13 2.43 -32.70
CA ILE A 282 10.02 3.35 -32.95
C ILE A 282 9.88 4.31 -31.76
N GLU A 283 10.17 5.59 -32.01
CA GLU A 283 9.80 6.63 -31.05
C GLU A 283 8.26 6.78 -30.99
N PRO A 284 7.67 6.82 -29.79
CA PRO A 284 6.24 7.07 -29.66
C PRO A 284 5.92 8.48 -30.17
N ASN A 285 4.92 8.59 -31.05
CA ASN A 285 4.39 9.89 -31.40
C ASN A 285 3.63 10.47 -30.19
N LEU A 286 4.22 11.47 -29.55
CA LEU A 286 3.63 12.14 -28.39
C LEU A 286 2.77 13.34 -28.77
N THR A 287 2.69 13.75 -30.04
CA THR A 287 1.94 14.97 -30.41
C THR A 287 0.47 14.83 -30.00
N VAL A 288 -0.09 15.88 -29.39
CA VAL A 288 -1.50 15.94 -29.00
C VAL A 288 -2.12 17.24 -29.47
N GLU A 289 -3.44 17.23 -29.65
CA GLU A 289 -4.24 18.42 -29.90
C GLU A 289 -5.20 18.60 -28.73
N ILE A 290 -5.16 19.78 -28.10
CA ILE A 290 -5.99 20.13 -26.94
C ILE A 290 -6.68 21.44 -27.27
N ALA A 291 -8.01 21.44 -27.26
CA ALA A 291 -8.83 22.62 -27.57
C ALA A 291 -8.46 23.30 -28.92
N GLY A 292 -8.11 22.52 -29.95
CA GLY A 292 -7.71 23.03 -31.27
C GLY A 292 -6.25 23.51 -31.37
N ILE A 293 -5.47 23.39 -30.29
CA ILE A 293 -4.06 23.79 -30.26
C ILE A 293 -3.19 22.55 -30.32
N LYS A 294 -2.21 22.55 -31.24
CA LYS A 294 -1.29 21.43 -31.44
C LYS A 294 -0.06 21.57 -30.54
N PHE A 295 0.20 20.54 -29.74
CA PHE A 295 1.36 20.43 -28.85
C PHE A 295 2.33 19.36 -29.37
N LYS A 296 3.64 19.57 -29.14
CA LYS A 296 4.68 18.60 -29.48
C LYS A 296 4.57 17.31 -28.68
N ASN A 297 4.07 17.42 -27.45
CA ASN A 297 3.87 16.32 -26.50
C ASN A 297 2.85 16.75 -25.42
N PRO A 298 2.31 15.84 -24.60
CA PRO A 298 1.27 16.17 -23.62
C PRO A 298 1.83 16.82 -22.34
N VAL A 299 3.08 17.28 -22.33
CA VAL A 299 3.71 17.87 -21.13
C VAL A 299 3.58 19.38 -21.18
N ILE A 300 2.76 19.92 -20.28
CA ILE A 300 2.58 21.36 -20.08
C ILE A 300 3.15 21.71 -18.71
N ALA A 301 4.13 22.61 -18.66
CA ALA A 301 4.66 23.07 -17.38
C ALA A 301 3.65 24.01 -16.70
N ALA A 302 3.18 23.60 -15.52
CA ALA A 302 2.17 24.32 -14.78
C ALA A 302 2.73 25.60 -14.13
N SER A 303 1.87 26.61 -14.13
CA SER A 303 2.26 28.01 -14.00
C SER A 303 2.79 28.48 -12.65
N GLY A 304 2.43 27.78 -11.57
CA GLY A 304 2.75 28.22 -10.20
C GLY A 304 4.24 28.20 -9.94
N THR A 305 4.88 27.09 -10.29
CA THR A 305 6.30 26.81 -10.06
C THR A 305 7.16 27.16 -11.27
N PHE A 306 6.62 27.05 -12.49
CA PHE A 306 7.39 27.27 -13.71
C PHE A 306 7.49 28.75 -14.16
N GLY A 307 6.69 29.63 -13.55
CA GLY A 307 6.64 31.06 -13.85
C GLY A 307 6.26 31.33 -15.31
N PHE A 308 7.11 32.08 -16.02
CA PHE A 308 6.99 32.35 -17.46
C PHE A 308 8.04 31.58 -18.28
N GLY A 309 8.65 30.54 -17.70
CA GLY A 309 9.60 29.64 -18.36
C GLY A 309 11.04 30.13 -18.49
N GLN A 310 11.30 31.44 -18.54
CA GLN A 310 12.66 31.98 -18.66
C GLN A 310 13.59 31.53 -17.53
N ASN A 311 13.07 31.50 -16.29
CA ASN A 311 13.82 31.14 -15.09
C ASN A 311 14.43 29.73 -15.16
N TYR A 312 13.87 28.84 -15.98
CA TYR A 312 14.28 27.45 -16.05
C TYR A 312 15.20 27.11 -17.22
N ARG A 313 15.50 28.07 -18.11
CA ARG A 313 16.39 27.85 -19.27
C ARG A 313 17.81 27.43 -18.87
N GLY A 314 18.26 27.84 -17.68
CA GLY A 314 19.55 27.43 -17.13
C GLY A 314 19.56 26.00 -16.55
N PHE A 315 18.38 25.43 -16.27
CA PHE A 315 18.24 24.12 -15.64
C PHE A 315 17.90 23.02 -16.63
N PHE A 316 17.14 23.32 -17.68
CA PHE A 316 16.83 22.37 -18.74
C PHE A 316 16.44 23.04 -20.06
N ASN A 317 16.46 22.27 -21.14
CA ASN A 317 16.00 22.75 -22.45
C ASN A 317 14.46 22.82 -22.50
N VAL A 318 13.95 24.03 -22.29
CA VAL A 318 12.51 24.33 -22.26
C VAL A 318 11.79 24.01 -23.58
N SER A 319 12.46 24.09 -24.74
CA SER A 319 11.83 23.84 -26.05
C SER A 319 11.36 22.41 -26.27
N LYS A 320 11.76 21.49 -25.38
CA LYS A 320 11.28 20.10 -25.37
C LYS A 320 9.86 19.95 -24.83
N LEU A 321 9.33 20.95 -24.13
CA LEU A 321 7.97 20.87 -23.58
C LEU A 321 6.92 21.04 -24.68
N GLY A 322 5.76 20.44 -24.47
CA GLY A 322 4.58 20.70 -25.30
C GLY A 322 4.09 22.13 -25.13
N GLY A 323 4.04 22.61 -23.89
CA GLY A 323 3.62 23.97 -23.57
C GLY A 323 4.01 24.47 -22.19
N ILE A 324 3.76 25.75 -21.95
CA ILE A 324 3.98 26.47 -20.70
C ILE A 324 2.72 27.27 -20.41
N SER A 325 2.17 27.11 -19.22
CA SER A 325 1.12 27.99 -18.71
C SER A 325 1.76 29.12 -17.92
N SER A 326 1.45 30.38 -18.23
CA SER A 326 1.91 31.54 -17.47
C SER A 326 1.36 31.50 -16.05
N LYS A 327 2.03 32.11 -15.07
CA LYS A 327 1.48 32.36 -13.72
C LYS A 327 0.08 32.98 -13.83
N GLY A 328 -0.81 32.71 -12.86
CA GLY A 328 -2.15 33.32 -12.83
C GLY A 328 -2.06 34.84 -12.84
N LEU A 329 -2.57 35.46 -13.91
CA LEU A 329 -2.51 36.90 -14.17
C LEU A 329 -3.83 37.55 -13.75
N THR A 330 -3.77 38.54 -12.87
CA THR A 330 -4.90 39.44 -12.64
C THR A 330 -4.83 40.64 -13.58
N LEU A 331 -5.92 41.39 -13.76
CA LEU A 331 -5.88 42.62 -14.56
C LEU A 331 -4.79 43.57 -14.04
N ASP A 332 -4.80 43.82 -12.73
CA ASP A 332 -3.81 44.62 -12.03
C ASP A 332 -2.71 43.76 -11.39
N PRO A 333 -1.49 44.30 -11.19
CA PRO A 333 -0.41 43.58 -10.53
C PRO A 333 -0.70 43.26 -9.06
N LYS A 334 -0.19 42.13 -8.57
CA LYS A 334 -0.21 41.75 -7.16
C LYS A 334 1.20 41.55 -6.62
N LYS A 335 1.44 42.05 -5.41
CA LYS A 335 2.70 41.86 -4.68
C LYS A 335 2.81 40.54 -3.92
N GLY A 336 1.71 39.79 -3.77
CA GLY A 336 1.66 38.60 -2.91
C GLY A 336 1.59 38.92 -1.41
N ASN A 337 1.66 37.88 -0.57
CA ASN A 337 1.58 38.02 0.89
C ASN A 337 2.88 38.60 1.48
N SER A 338 2.85 39.33 2.58
CA SER A 338 4.10 39.77 3.25
C SER A 338 4.69 38.68 4.14
N GLY A 339 5.98 38.81 4.50
CA GLY A 339 6.66 37.93 5.47
C GLY A 339 7.32 36.70 4.84
N GLU A 340 7.55 35.66 5.65
CA GLU A 340 8.07 34.37 5.20
C GLU A 340 7.01 33.63 4.37
N ARG A 341 7.35 33.35 3.11
CA ARG A 341 6.41 32.77 2.14
C ARG A 341 6.63 31.29 1.86
N VAL A 342 7.72 30.71 2.36
CA VAL A 342 8.03 29.28 2.24
C VAL A 342 8.75 28.87 3.51
N ILE A 343 8.27 27.80 4.14
CA ILE A 343 8.93 27.16 5.28
C ILE A 343 8.87 25.64 5.11
N GLU A 344 9.99 24.98 5.34
CA GLU A 344 10.05 23.53 5.41
C GLU A 344 9.45 23.07 6.75
N VAL A 345 8.62 22.03 6.71
CA VAL A 345 8.02 21.39 7.87
C VAL A 345 8.36 19.90 7.86
N SER A 346 8.21 19.22 9.01
CA SER A 346 8.60 17.81 9.17
C SER A 346 7.96 16.85 8.16
N SER A 347 6.87 17.25 7.50
CA SER A 347 6.15 16.45 6.50
C SER A 347 5.99 17.14 5.14
N GLY A 348 6.82 18.14 4.80
CA GLY A 348 6.78 18.81 3.49
C GLY A 348 7.14 20.30 3.57
N ASP A 349 6.42 21.14 2.84
CA ASP A 349 6.57 22.59 2.87
C ASP A 349 5.21 23.28 3.06
N ILE A 350 5.22 24.43 3.72
CA ILE A 350 4.10 25.37 3.72
C ILE A 350 4.51 26.57 2.88
N ASN A 351 3.68 26.95 1.91
CA ASN A 351 3.88 28.16 1.13
C ASN A 351 2.69 29.14 1.24
N SER A 352 3.01 30.43 1.22
CA SER A 352 2.09 31.56 1.36
C SER A 352 2.46 32.65 0.35
N ILE A 353 2.40 32.32 -0.95
CA ILE A 353 2.85 33.23 -2.01
C ILE A 353 1.87 34.39 -2.24
N GLY A 354 0.56 34.16 -2.08
CA GLY A 354 -0.48 35.19 -2.24
C GLY A 354 -0.75 35.63 -3.69
N LEU A 355 -0.51 34.75 -4.67
CA LEU A 355 -0.73 35.02 -6.10
C LEU A 355 -0.01 36.29 -6.61
N GLU A 356 1.24 36.49 -6.20
CA GLU A 356 2.09 37.54 -6.77
C GLU A 356 2.17 37.41 -8.30
N ASN A 357 1.85 38.47 -9.02
CA ASN A 357 1.85 38.48 -10.48
C ASN A 357 2.00 39.90 -11.05
N PRO A 358 2.52 40.07 -12.27
CA PRO A 358 2.82 41.38 -12.83
C PRO A 358 1.62 42.11 -13.43
N GLY A 359 0.44 41.48 -13.49
CA GLY A 359 -0.74 42.00 -14.18
C GLY A 359 -0.74 41.71 -15.70
N VAL A 360 -1.92 41.66 -16.30
CA VAL A 360 -2.11 41.38 -17.74
C VAL A 360 -1.36 42.38 -18.63
N PRO A 361 -1.43 43.72 -18.43
CA PRO A 361 -0.74 44.66 -19.31
C PRO A 361 0.77 44.47 -19.34
N HIS A 362 1.40 44.24 -18.18
CA HIS A 362 2.84 44.02 -18.09
C HIS A 362 3.23 42.69 -18.74
N PHE A 363 2.45 41.64 -18.51
CA PHE A 363 2.66 40.34 -19.14
C PHE A 363 2.69 40.44 -20.67
N ILE A 364 1.70 41.11 -21.27
CA ILE A 364 1.61 41.28 -22.72
C ILE A 364 2.82 42.03 -23.27
N GLN A 365 3.27 43.07 -22.56
CA GLN A 365 4.37 43.93 -23.03
C GLN A 365 5.76 43.30 -22.85
N ASN A 366 5.98 42.52 -21.79
CA ASN A 366 7.34 42.12 -21.37
C ASN A 366 7.54 40.60 -21.31
N GLU A 367 6.62 39.86 -20.70
CA GLU A 367 6.81 38.42 -20.44
C GLU A 367 6.44 37.56 -21.65
N LEU A 368 5.30 37.87 -22.29
CA LEU A 368 4.79 37.11 -23.42
C LEU A 368 5.78 37.06 -24.61
N PRO A 369 6.41 38.17 -25.04
CA PRO A 369 7.41 38.13 -26.12
C PRO A 369 8.56 37.17 -25.83
N GLU A 370 8.98 37.05 -24.57
CA GLU A 370 10.02 36.11 -24.17
C GLU A 370 9.51 34.67 -24.14
N MET A 371 8.28 34.44 -23.65
CA MET A 371 7.64 33.12 -23.68
C MET A 371 7.55 32.55 -25.10
N LEU A 372 7.15 33.38 -26.08
CA LEU A 372 7.02 32.96 -27.48
C LEU A 372 8.36 32.55 -28.11
N LYS A 373 9.49 33.03 -27.58
CA LYS A 373 10.84 32.62 -28.03
C LYS A 373 11.26 31.23 -27.54
N LEU A 374 10.50 30.61 -26.63
CA LEU A 374 10.86 29.33 -26.01
C LEU A 374 10.57 28.10 -26.89
N ASP A 375 9.97 28.28 -28.08
CA ASP A 375 9.59 27.19 -28.99
C ASP A 375 8.68 26.15 -28.30
N THR A 376 7.69 26.65 -27.57
CA THR A 376 6.64 25.87 -26.89
C THR A 376 5.31 26.61 -26.98
N VAL A 377 4.19 25.90 -26.85
CA VAL A 377 2.88 26.57 -26.76
C VAL A 377 2.82 27.40 -25.49
N SER A 378 2.62 28.71 -25.62
CA SER A 378 2.58 29.66 -24.50
C SER A 378 1.13 30.00 -24.16
N ILE A 379 0.63 29.53 -23.02
CA ILE A 379 -0.76 29.71 -22.57
C ILE A 379 -0.81 30.80 -21.51
N ALA A 380 -1.77 31.74 -21.61
CA ALA A 380 -2.01 32.73 -20.56
C ALA A 380 -3.04 32.20 -19.54
N ASN A 381 -2.63 32.07 -18.28
CA ASN A 381 -3.54 31.70 -17.19
C ASN A 381 -4.18 32.96 -16.60
N LEU A 382 -5.44 33.24 -16.93
CA LEU A 382 -6.16 34.42 -16.46
C LEU A 382 -6.89 34.16 -15.12
N ALA A 383 -6.73 35.09 -14.18
CA ALA A 383 -7.44 35.15 -12.92
C ALA A 383 -8.19 36.48 -12.77
N GLY A 384 -9.34 36.46 -12.09
CA GLY A 384 -10.16 37.65 -11.85
C GLY A 384 -10.52 37.78 -10.38
N HIS A 385 -10.71 39.02 -9.93
CA HIS A 385 -11.25 39.31 -8.60
C HIS A 385 -12.77 39.34 -8.61
N ASP A 386 -13.31 39.74 -9.74
CA ASP A 386 -14.71 39.90 -10.06
C ASP A 386 -14.88 39.64 -11.57
N LEU A 387 -16.13 39.63 -12.02
CA LEU A 387 -16.46 39.36 -13.42
C LEU A 387 -15.88 40.42 -14.36
N ASP A 388 -15.95 41.70 -13.98
CA ASP A 388 -15.55 42.81 -14.83
C ASP A 388 -14.04 42.82 -15.11
N SER A 389 -13.23 42.60 -14.06
CA SER A 389 -11.78 42.48 -14.16
C SER A 389 -11.36 41.25 -14.97
N TYR A 390 -12.10 40.14 -14.83
CA TYR A 390 -11.87 38.94 -15.64
C TYR A 390 -12.15 39.21 -17.12
N VAL A 391 -13.32 39.77 -17.46
CA VAL A 391 -13.70 40.07 -18.85
C VAL A 391 -12.70 41.04 -19.49
N LYS A 392 -12.33 42.12 -18.80
CA LYS A 392 -11.32 43.07 -19.32
C LYS A 392 -9.96 42.42 -19.53
N GLY A 393 -9.53 41.54 -18.61
CA GLY A 393 -8.30 40.77 -18.77
C GLY A 393 -8.35 39.85 -20.00
N ALA A 394 -9.46 39.17 -20.21
CA ALA A 394 -9.68 38.32 -21.38
C ALA A 394 -9.67 39.12 -22.68
N GLU A 395 -10.36 40.27 -22.74
CA GLU A 395 -10.37 41.16 -23.91
C GLU A 395 -8.98 41.69 -24.29
N LEU A 396 -8.09 41.87 -23.31
CA LEU A 396 -6.70 42.25 -23.56
C LEU A 396 -5.88 41.08 -24.12
N LEU A 397 -6.06 39.88 -23.57
CA LEU A 397 -5.35 38.68 -24.00
C LEU A 397 -5.80 38.18 -25.38
N GLU A 398 -7.09 38.32 -25.70
CA GLU A 398 -7.68 38.01 -27.02
C GLU A 398 -6.98 38.75 -28.18
N LYS A 399 -6.40 39.92 -27.88
CA LYS A 399 -5.65 40.73 -28.86
C LYS A 399 -4.21 40.26 -29.06
N THR A 400 -3.81 39.16 -28.43
CA THR A 400 -2.45 38.63 -28.46
C THR A 400 -2.40 37.27 -29.15
N SER A 401 -1.22 36.66 -29.20
CA SER A 401 -1.01 35.35 -29.82
C SER A 401 -1.09 34.18 -28.84
N VAL A 402 -1.48 34.42 -27.58
CA VAL A 402 -1.71 33.32 -26.63
C VAL A 402 -3.04 32.65 -26.94
N PRO A 403 -3.11 31.31 -26.89
CA PRO A 403 -4.33 30.58 -27.05
C PRO A 403 -5.19 30.53 -25.78
#